data_AF-A0A353EGK8-F1
#
_entry.id   AF-A0A353EGK8-F1
#
_cell.length_a   1.000
_cell.length_b   1.000
_cell.length_c   1.000
_cell.angle_alpha   90.00
_cell.angle_beta   90.00
_cell.angle_gamma   90.00
#
_symmetry.space_group_name_H-M   'P 1'
#
loop_
_entity.id
_entity.type
_entity.pdbx_description
1 polymer ?
#
loop_
_entity_poly.entity_id
_entity_poly.type
_entity_poly.pdbx_seq_one_letter_code
_entity_poly.pdbx_strand_id
1 'polypeptide(L)' 'MTTQKVIDAIRDAVGDIATATSKPVLLTYMDIRRYVKVLISGEIEALAVLSYQELTKDINVHPLGRITLEEI' A
#
# COMPACT_ATOMS: atom_id res chain seq x y z
N MET A 1 -8.36 10.64 13.83
CA MET A 1 -6.95 10.77 14.27
C MET A 1 -6.11 9.55 13.94
N THR A 2 -6.54 8.31 14.19
CA THR A 2 -5.73 7.11 13.85
C THR A 2 -5.75 6.76 12.36
N THR A 3 -6.92 6.85 11.72
CA THR A 3 -7.12 6.53 10.30
C THR A 3 -6.29 7.40 9.36
N GLN A 4 -6.25 8.72 9.63
CA GLN A 4 -5.46 9.67 8.83
C GLN A 4 -3.97 9.34 8.90
N LYS A 5 -3.43 9.02 10.09
CA LYS A 5 -2.03 8.61 10.25
C LYS A 5 -1.64 7.42 9.36
N VAL A 6 -2.56 6.47 9.15
CA VAL A 6 -2.32 5.34 8.25
C VAL A 6 -2.24 5.81 6.80
N ILE A 7 -3.15 6.69 6.38
CA ILE A 7 -3.16 7.24 5.02
C ILE A 7 -1.88 8.05 4.76
N ASP A 8 -1.50 8.91 5.71
CA ASP A 8 -0.30 9.73 5.63
C ASP A 8 0.96 8.86 5.54
N ALA A 9 1.10 7.85 6.41
CA ALA A 9 2.23 6.93 6.36
C ALA A 9 2.31 6.14 5.03
N ILE A 10 1.16 5.77 4.44
CA ILE A 10 1.11 5.13 3.12
C ILE A 10 1.54 6.13 2.04
N ARG A 11 1.04 7.37 2.08
CA ARG A 11 1.36 8.42 1.11
C ARG A 11 2.86 8.73 1.11
N ASP A 12 3.45 8.88 2.30
CA ASP A 12 4.86 9.20 2.47
C ASP A 12 5.76 8.07 1.94
N ALA A 13 5.40 6.82 2.20
CA ALA A 13 6.17 5.67 1.73
C ALA A 13 6.07 5.43 0.21
N VAL A 14 4.91 5.72 -0.38
CA VAL A 14 4.65 5.47 -1.80
C VAL A 14 5.13 6.62 -2.69
N GLY A 15 5.12 7.85 -2.17
CA GLY A 15 5.49 9.04 -2.93
C GLY A 15 4.55 9.30 -4.11
N ASP A 16 5.08 9.96 -5.15
CA ASP A 16 4.32 10.23 -6.36
C ASP A 16 4.28 9.03 -7.32
N ILE A 17 3.14 8.35 -7.33
CA ILE A 17 2.88 7.18 -8.18
C ILE A 17 2.94 7.54 -9.67
N ALA A 18 2.61 8.77 -10.06
CA ALA A 18 2.53 9.16 -11.47
C ALA A 18 3.91 9.23 -12.14
N THR A 19 4.96 9.48 -11.34
CA THR A 19 6.33 9.62 -11.82
C THR A 19 7.18 8.37 -11.59
N ALA A 20 6.63 7.35 -10.92
CA ALA A 20 7.34 6.09 -10.65
C ALA A 20 7.58 5.28 -11.94
N THR A 21 8.84 4.92 -12.20
CA THR A 21 9.23 4.07 -13.35
C THR A 21 8.57 2.68 -13.29
N SER A 22 8.32 2.17 -12.08
CA SER A 22 7.53 0.96 -11.84
C SER A 22 6.47 1.29 -10.79
N LYS A 23 5.20 1.10 -11.13
CA LYS A 23 4.10 1.47 -10.24
C LYS A 23 4.14 0.61 -8.98
N PRO A 24 4.31 1.22 -7.79
CA PRO A 24 4.31 0.47 -6.54
C PRO A 24 2.92 -0.10 -6.26
N VAL A 25 2.89 -1.17 -5.48
CA VAL A 25 1.67 -1.80 -4.99
C VAL A 25 1.75 -1.95 -3.47
N LEU A 26 0.63 -1.75 -2.78
CA LEU A 26 0.52 -2.03 -1.36
C LEU A 26 0.11 -3.48 -1.16
N LEU A 27 0.96 -4.26 -0.48
CA LEU A 27 0.73 -5.67 -0.22
C LEU A 27 0.26 -5.88 1.24
N THR A 28 -0.87 -6.55 1.42
CA THR A 28 -1.51 -6.77 2.73
C THR A 28 -1.86 -8.24 2.93
N TYR A 29 -2.36 -8.59 4.13
CA TYR A 29 -3.09 -9.84 4.31
C TYR A 29 -4.49 -9.74 3.67
N MET A 30 -5.10 -10.88 3.32
CA MET A 30 -6.37 -10.93 2.59
C MET A 30 -7.55 -10.38 3.40
N ASP A 31 -7.58 -10.67 4.69
CA ASP A 31 -8.62 -10.24 5.63
C ASP A 31 -8.79 -8.72 5.69
N ILE A 32 -7.70 -7.97 5.53
CA ILE A 32 -7.71 -6.49 5.57
C ILE A 32 -7.69 -5.82 4.20
N ARG A 33 -7.42 -6.55 3.11
CA ARG A 33 -7.18 -5.96 1.77
C ARG A 33 -8.29 -5.02 1.31
N ARG A 34 -9.55 -5.47 1.40
CA ARG A 34 -10.73 -4.66 1.03
C ARG A 34 -10.82 -3.39 1.88
N TYR A 35 -10.64 -3.53 3.19
CA TYR A 35 -10.73 -2.40 4.13
C TYR A 35 -9.64 -1.37 3.87
N VAL A 36 -8.40 -1.82 3.61
CA VAL A 36 -7.28 -0.95 3.25
C VAL A 36 -7.55 -0.24 1.93
N LYS A 37 -8.09 -0.92 0.90
CA LYS A 37 -8.43 -0.24 -0.36
C LYS A 37 -9.49 0.83 -0.14
N VAL A 38 -10.59 0.49 0.56
CA VAL A 38 -11.65 1.46 0.88
C VAL A 38 -11.11 2.66 1.66
N LEU A 39 -10.22 2.40 2.62
CA LEU A 39 -9.57 3.43 3.44
C LEU A 39 -8.81 4.45 2.58
N ILE A 40 -7.99 4.00 1.64
CA ILE A 40 -7.13 4.90 0.84
C ILE A 40 -7.82 5.47 -0.39
N SER A 41 -8.96 4.91 -0.83
CA SER A 41 -9.58 5.27 -2.12
C SER A 41 -9.96 6.75 -2.24
N GLY A 42 -10.24 7.44 -1.13
CA GLY A 42 -10.55 8.87 -1.15
C GLY A 42 -9.34 9.79 -1.38
N GLU A 43 -8.13 9.25 -1.30
CA GLU A 43 -6.90 10.05 -1.14
C GLU A 43 -5.71 9.56 -1.99
N ILE A 44 -5.66 8.27 -2.30
CA ILE A 44 -4.59 7.59 -3.06
C ILE A 44 -5.23 6.57 -4.02
N GLU A 45 -6.10 7.05 -4.90
CA GLU A 45 -6.92 6.20 -5.77
C GLU A 45 -6.10 5.27 -6.66
N ALA A 46 -5.00 5.78 -7.23
CA ALA A 46 -4.13 5.08 -8.17
C ALA A 46 -3.32 3.92 -7.56
N LEU A 47 -3.22 3.83 -6.23
CA LEU A 47 -2.46 2.77 -5.57
C LEU A 47 -3.25 1.45 -5.59
N ALA A 48 -2.67 0.43 -6.21
CA ALA A 48 -3.19 -0.92 -6.14
C ALA A 48 -2.94 -1.50 -4.75
N VAL A 49 -3.99 -2.09 -4.16
CA VAL A 49 -3.90 -2.84 -2.91
C VAL A 49 -4.15 -4.30 -3.23
N LEU A 50 -3.13 -5.13 -3.00
CA LEU A 50 -3.12 -6.56 -3.24
C LEU A 50 -2.95 -7.30 -1.91
N SER A 51 -3.40 -8.53 -1.88
CA SER A 51 -3.14 -9.48 -0.81
C SER A 51 -2.07 -10.48 -1.22
N TYR A 52 -1.34 -11.03 -0.24
CA TYR A 52 -0.35 -12.08 -0.50
C TYR A 52 -0.91 -13.29 -1.24
N GLN A 53 -2.19 -13.63 -1.04
CA GLN A 53 -2.85 -14.76 -1.69
C GLN A 53 -3.26 -14.49 -3.15
N GLU A 54 -3.31 -13.22 -3.58
CA GLU A 54 -3.53 -12.87 -4.98
C GLU A 54 -2.26 -13.06 -5.83
N LEU A 55 -1.11 -13.30 -5.20
CA LEU A 55 0.16 -13.55 -5.89
C LEU A 55 0.31 -15.02 -6.28
N THR A 56 0.74 -15.27 -7.52
CA THR A 56 1.13 -16.61 -7.95
C THR A 56 2.52 -16.96 -7.42
N LYS A 57 2.82 -18.26 -7.32
CA LYS A 57 4.11 -18.75 -6.79
C LYS A 57 5.32 -18.35 -7.65
N ASP A 58 5.08 -17.96 -8.89
CA ASP A 58 6.13 -17.61 -9.86
C ASP A 58 6.49 -16.12 -9.84
N ILE A 59 5.85 -15.31 -9.00
CA ILE A 59 6.12 -13.88 -8.87
C ILE A 59 7.17 -13.64 -7.78
N ASN A 60 8.26 -12.95 -8.15
CA ASN A 60 9.22 -12.41 -7.19
C ASN A 60 8.74 -11.05 -6.70
N VAL A 61 8.61 -10.92 -5.38
CA VAL A 61 8.24 -9.65 -4.73
C VAL A 61 9.51 -8.93 -4.31
N HIS A 62 9.68 -7.69 -4.75
CA HIS A 62 10.73 -6.80 -4.29
C HIS A 62 10.15 -5.78 -3.29
N PRO A 63 10.48 -5.88 -1.98
CA PRO A 63 10.01 -4.90 -1.01
C PRO A 63 10.65 -3.54 -1.27
N LEU A 64 9.83 -2.51 -1.46
CA LEU A 64 10.29 -1.11 -1.56
C LEU A 64 10.39 -0.45 -0.17
N GLY A 65 9.60 -0.93 0.78
CA GLY A 65 9.52 -0.43 2.14
C GLY A 65 8.39 -1.12 2.91
N ARG A 66 8.24 -0.76 4.18
CA ARG A 66 7.14 -1.22 5.04
C ARG A 66 6.48 -0.02 5.68
N ILE A 67 5.14 0.00 5.68
CA ILE A 67 4.38 1.05 6.37
C ILE A 67 4.45 0.78 7.87
N THR A 68 4.95 1.77 8.62
CA THR A 68 5.01 1.77 10.08
C THR A 68 4.30 3.02 10.60
N LEU A 69 3.61 2.90 11.73
CA LEU A 69 2.92 4.03 12.38
C LEU A 69 3.70 4.58 13.58
N GLU A 70 4.86 3.99 13.87
CA GLU A 70 5.77 4.40 14.92
C GLU A 70 6.81 5.36 14.31
N GLU A 71 7.08 6.46 15.01
CA GLU A 71 8.22 7.35 14.73
C GLU A 71 9.51 6.58 15.09
N ILE A 72 10.45 6.48 14.15
CA ILE A 72 11.85 6.10 14.45
C ILE A 72 12.61 7.38 14.79
#